data_AF-A0AAX0QTC6-F1
#
_entry.id   AF-A0AAX0QTC6-F1
#
_cell.length_a   1.000
_cell.length_b   1.000
_cell.length_c   1.000
_cell.angle_alpha   90.00
_cell.angle_beta   90.00
_cell.angle_gamma   90.00
#
_symmetry.space_group_name_H-M   'P 1'
#
loop_
_entity.id
_entity.type
_entity.pdbx_description
1 polymer ?
#
loop_
_entity_poly.entity_id
_entity_poly.type
_entity_poly.pdbx_seq_one_letter_code
_entity_poly.pdbx_strand_id
1 'polypeptide(L)'
;MEVLIEHYVTFGKWDSETLVEEYVTDDSEETRKEIVEDINYSWCFQKDNFINGEIDMVDYERDGGDWDEPTGGYIKVTSYQDKLEELQNQFDRDLARLKGQFGVFEKS
;
A
#
# COMPACT_ATOMS: atom_id res chain seq x y z
N MET A 1 -7.02 14.13 11.02
CA MET A 1 -6.19 14.68 9.92
C MET A 1 -6.54 13.82 8.72
N GLU A 2 -6.87 14.41 7.58
CA GLU A 2 -7.23 13.61 6.42
C GLU A 2 -6.00 12.87 5.86
N VAL A 3 -6.18 11.58 5.60
CA VAL A 3 -5.18 10.66 5.05
C VAL A 3 -5.79 9.87 3.90
N LEU A 4 -4.94 9.45 2.96
CA LEU A 4 -5.28 8.50 1.92
C LEU A 4 -5.06 7.07 2.44
N ILE A 5 -6.09 6.25 2.32
CA ILE A 5 -6.05 4.82 2.59
C ILE A 5 -5.96 4.09 1.26
N GLU A 6 -5.01 3.17 1.15
CA GLU A 6 -4.85 2.29 0.00
C GLU A 6 -4.80 0.84 0.45
N HIS A 7 -5.70 0.01 -0.07
CA HIS A 7 -5.75 -1.42 0.21
C HIS A 7 -5.25 -2.21 -0.98
N TYR A 8 -4.15 -2.93 -0.77
CA TYR A 8 -3.57 -3.83 -1.74
C TYR A 8 -3.82 -5.28 -1.33
N VAL A 9 -4.19 -6.12 -2.29
CA VAL A 9 -4.19 -7.58 -2.13
C VAL A 9 -3.03 -8.18 -2.89
N THR A 10 -2.46 -9.26 -2.37
CA THR A 10 -1.32 -9.95 -2.99
C THR A 10 -1.63 -11.38 -3.38
N PHE A 11 -1.06 -11.81 -4.50
CA PHE A 11 -1.22 -13.15 -5.06
C PHE A 11 0.12 -13.90 -5.10
N GLY A 12 0.06 -15.23 -5.09
CA GLY A 12 1.24 -16.06 -5.31
C GLY A 12 2.36 -15.87 -4.28
N LYS A 13 2.03 -15.51 -3.02
CA LYS A 13 3.00 -15.11 -1.98
C LYS A 13 3.77 -13.82 -2.33
N TRP A 14 3.04 -12.74 -2.59
CA TRP A 14 3.61 -11.41 -2.82
C TRP A 14 4.32 -11.24 -4.18
N ASP A 15 4.10 -12.16 -5.13
CA ASP A 15 4.64 -12.07 -6.49
C ASP A 15 3.96 -10.96 -7.32
N SER A 16 2.74 -10.59 -6.95
CA SER A 16 2.04 -9.45 -7.50
C SER A 16 1.10 -8.85 -6.47
N GLU A 17 0.81 -7.56 -6.64
CA GLU A 17 -0.13 -6.81 -5.84
C GLU A 17 -1.16 -6.12 -6.73
N THR A 18 -2.34 -5.86 -6.18
CA THR A 18 -3.39 -5.12 -6.87
C THR A 18 -4.08 -4.20 -5.86
N LEU A 19 -4.16 -2.91 -6.19
CA LEU A 19 -4.96 -1.94 -5.46
C LEU A 19 -6.44 -2.29 -5.66
N VAL A 20 -7.14 -2.62 -4.58
CA VAL A 20 -8.56 -3.00 -4.62
C VAL A 20 -9.47 -1.90 -4.09
N GLU A 21 -8.95 -1.02 -3.24
CA GLU A 21 -9.70 0.09 -2.67
C GLU A 21 -8.77 1.27 -2.35
N GLU A 22 -9.28 2.49 -2.60
CA GLU A 22 -8.59 3.74 -2.30
C GLU A 22 -9.63 4.80 -1.90
N TYR A 23 -9.42 5.47 -0.77
CA TYR A 23 -10.28 6.56 -0.31
C TYR A 23 -9.58 7.48 0.69
N VAL A 24 -10.17 8.66 0.92
CA VAL A 24 -9.70 9.63 1.92
C VAL A 24 -10.64 9.60 3.12
N THR A 25 -10.06 9.62 4.32
CA THR A 25 -10.81 9.67 5.58
C THR A 25 -10.00 10.40 6.66
N ASP A 26 -10.64 10.70 7.79
CA ASP A 26 -9.96 11.18 8.98
C ASP A 26 -9.17 10.06 9.66
N ASP A 27 -7.88 10.31 9.90
CA ASP A 27 -7.01 9.42 10.65
C ASP A 27 -7.33 9.49 12.16
N SER A 28 -7.81 8.37 12.70
CA SER A 28 -7.97 8.14 14.13
C SER A 28 -7.77 6.66 14.46
N GLU A 29 -7.55 6.35 15.74
CA GLU A 29 -7.44 4.97 16.23
C GLU A 29 -8.69 4.15 15.87
N GLU A 30 -9.88 4.75 16.00
CA GLU A 30 -11.16 4.14 15.64
C GLU A 30 -11.22 3.83 14.14
N THR A 31 -10.89 4.80 13.28
CA THR A 31 -10.85 4.58 11.82
C THR A 31 -9.91 3.45 11.46
N ARG A 32 -8.68 3.45 12.01
CA ARG A 32 -7.68 2.41 11.73
C ARG A 32 -8.11 1.04 12.23
N LYS A 33 -8.83 0.98 13.35
CA LYS A 33 -9.41 -0.26 13.86
C LYS A 33 -10.52 -0.80 12.96
N GLU A 34 -11.44 0.06 12.52
CA GLU A 34 -12.51 -0.33 11.59
C GLU A 34 -11.93 -0.88 10.28
N ILE A 35 -10.91 -0.22 9.75
CA ILE A 35 -10.16 -0.66 8.57
C ILE A 35 -9.64 -2.09 8.75
N VAL A 36 -8.95 -2.37 9.86
CA VAL A 36 -8.41 -3.71 10.09
C VAL A 36 -9.53 -4.74 10.25
N GLU A 37 -10.60 -4.40 10.97
CA GLU A 37 -11.72 -5.31 11.23
C GLU A 37 -12.53 -5.68 9.98
N ASP A 38 -12.51 -4.84 8.93
CA ASP A 38 -13.17 -5.12 7.65
C ASP A 38 -12.36 -6.09 6.75
N ILE A 39 -11.06 -6.24 7.00
CA ILE A 39 -10.21 -7.14 6.22
C ILE A 39 -10.46 -8.59 6.63
N ASN A 40 -10.71 -9.44 5.65
CA ASN A 40 -10.60 -10.89 5.84
C ASN A 40 -9.12 -11.31 5.87
N TYR A 41 -8.60 -11.67 7.05
CA TYR A 41 -7.24 -12.19 7.24
C TYR A 41 -7.21 -13.35 8.24
N SER A 42 -6.20 -14.22 8.09
CA SER A 42 -5.86 -15.21 9.12
C SER A 42 -4.84 -14.66 10.10
N TRP A 43 -3.91 -13.84 9.61
CA TRP A 43 -2.89 -13.19 10.42
C TRP A 43 -2.67 -11.75 9.98
N CYS A 44 -2.50 -10.83 10.92
CA CYS A 44 -2.26 -9.42 10.67
C CYS A 44 -1.06 -8.95 11.51
N PHE A 45 -0.01 -8.48 10.84
CA PHE A 45 1.27 -8.16 11.46
C PHE A 45 1.26 -6.76 12.05
N GLN A 46 1.76 -6.60 13.28
CA GLN A 46 1.86 -5.30 13.96
C GLN A 46 0.54 -4.50 14.02
N LYS A 47 -0.59 -5.20 13.99
CA LYS A 47 -1.94 -4.63 14.05
C LYS A 47 -2.09 -3.51 15.09
N ASP A 48 -1.68 -3.78 16.33
CA ASP A 48 -1.89 -2.84 17.43
C ASP A 48 -1.06 -1.56 17.24
N ASN A 49 0.15 -1.67 16.70
CA ASN A 49 0.98 -0.51 16.36
C ASN A 49 0.34 0.32 15.24
N PHE A 50 -0.26 -0.33 14.24
CA PHE A 50 -0.97 0.35 13.17
C PHE A 50 -2.18 1.10 13.70
N ILE A 51 -3.03 0.43 14.49
CA ILE A 51 -4.22 1.01 15.12
C ILE A 51 -3.85 2.22 15.98
N ASN A 52 -2.78 2.12 16.76
CA ASN A 52 -2.29 3.21 17.62
C ASN A 52 -1.60 4.36 16.87
N GLY A 53 -1.49 4.29 15.54
CA GLY A 53 -0.84 5.34 14.74
C GLY A 53 0.69 5.33 14.80
N GLU A 54 1.32 4.25 15.27
CA GLU A 54 2.78 4.14 15.37
C GLU A 54 3.43 3.75 14.04
N ILE A 55 2.69 3.06 13.18
CA ILE A 55 3.09 2.69 11.82
C ILE A 55 1.94 2.98 10.85
N ASP A 56 2.28 3.36 9.62
CA ASP A 56 1.29 3.74 8.59
C ASP A 56 1.03 2.64 7.57
N MET A 57 1.58 1.45 7.79
CA MET A 57 1.36 0.29 6.94
C MET A 57 1.14 -0.95 7.80
N VAL A 58 0.19 -1.79 7.40
CA VAL A 58 -0.11 -3.07 8.05
C VAL A 58 -0.23 -4.16 7.02
N ASP A 59 0.57 -5.21 7.18
CA ASP A 59 0.56 -6.39 6.34
C ASP A 59 -0.35 -7.47 6.94
N TYR A 60 -0.98 -8.27 6.10
CA TYR A 60 -1.78 -9.41 6.52
C TYR A 60 -1.64 -10.60 5.56
N GLU A 61 -1.84 -11.79 6.11
CA GLU A 61 -1.90 -13.07 5.39
C GLU A 61 -3.31 -13.64 5.45
N ARG A 62 -3.69 -14.36 4.40
CA ARG A 62 -4.92 -15.15 4.34
C ARG A 62 -4.54 -16.63 4.37
N ASP A 63 -5.18 -17.42 5.22
CA ASP A 63 -5.04 -18.87 5.12
C ASP A 63 -5.88 -19.37 3.95
N GLY A 64 -5.22 -20.11 3.06
CA GLY A 64 -5.86 -20.61 1.87
C GLY A 64 -5.86 -19.59 0.73
N GLY A 65 -6.09 -20.14 -0.45
CA GLY A 65 -5.94 -19.47 -1.73
C GLY A 65 -5.24 -20.42 -2.69
N ASP A 66 -5.89 -20.75 -3.79
CA ASP A 66 -5.16 -21.23 -4.96
C ASP A 66 -4.53 -20.05 -5.70
N TRP A 67 -3.89 -20.27 -6.85
CA TRP A 67 -3.16 -19.23 -7.56
C TRP A 67 -4.05 -18.04 -7.99
N ASP A 68 -5.37 -18.21 -8.00
CA ASP A 68 -6.33 -17.20 -8.48
C ASP A 68 -6.98 -16.40 -7.33
N GLU A 69 -6.71 -16.76 -6.07
CA GLU A 69 -7.23 -16.07 -4.88
C GLU A 69 -6.13 -15.25 -4.17
N PRO A 70 -6.46 -14.10 -3.56
CA PRO A 70 -5.50 -13.36 -2.76
C PRO A 70 -4.95 -14.18 -1.60
N THR A 71 -3.62 -14.29 -1.54
CA THR A 71 -2.87 -14.96 -0.48
C THR A 71 -2.56 -14.05 0.72
N GLY A 72 -2.80 -12.75 0.58
CA GLY A 72 -2.53 -11.75 1.60
C GLY A 72 -2.80 -10.35 1.08
N GLY A 73 -2.17 -9.36 1.71
CA GLY A 73 -2.23 -7.98 1.28
C GLY A 73 -1.71 -7.04 2.35
N TYR A 74 -1.84 -5.75 2.08
CA TYR A 74 -1.49 -4.72 3.04
C TYR A 74 -2.37 -3.50 2.87
N ILE A 75 -2.45 -2.72 3.93
CA ILE A 75 -3.05 -1.40 3.90
C ILE A 75 -1.99 -0.37 4.19
N LYS A 76 -2.04 0.72 3.44
CA LYS A 76 -1.15 1.86 3.57
C LYS A 76 -1.98 3.11 3.87
N VAL A 77 -1.53 3.87 4.85
CA VAL A 77 -2.03 5.19 5.22
C VAL A 77 -0.98 6.20 4.78
N THR A 78 -1.37 7.26 4.08
CA THR A 78 -0.43 8.30 3.68
C THR A 78 -1.03 9.68 3.86
N SER A 79 -0.22 10.64 4.29
CA SER A 79 -0.61 12.04 4.17
C SER A 79 -0.55 12.47 2.71
N TYR A 80 -1.22 13.58 2.39
CA TYR A 80 -1.12 14.19 1.06
C TYR A 80 0.33 14.48 0.65
N GLN A 81 1.16 14.97 1.57
CA GLN A 81 2.55 15.34 1.27
C GLN A 81 3.40 14.10 0.98
N ASP A 82 3.25 13.05 1.78
CA ASP A 82 4.00 11.81 1.58
C ASP A 82 3.59 11.13 0.27
N LYS A 83 2.29 11.10 -0.03
CA LYS A 83 1.80 10.54 -1.30
C LYS A 83 2.27 11.35 -2.50
N LEU A 84 2.29 12.68 -2.40
CA LEU A 84 2.80 13.55 -3.45
C LEU A 84 4.30 13.28 -3.70
N GLU A 85 5.10 13.15 -2.65
CA GLU A 85 6.52 12.82 -2.75
C GLU A 85 6.73 11.42 -3.36
N GLU A 86 5.95 10.43 -2.94
CA GLU A 86 5.99 9.08 -3.50
C GLU A 86 5.72 9.09 -5.01
N LEU A 87 4.68 9.81 -5.45
CA LEU A 87 4.31 9.93 -6.86
C LEU A 87 5.40 10.62 -7.69
N GLN A 88 5.99 11.70 -7.16
CA GLN A 88 7.11 12.40 -7.82
C GLN A 88 8.33 11.49 -7.96
N ASN A 89 8.70 10.80 -6.89
CA ASN A 89 9.80 9.85 -6.89
C ASN A 89 9.56 8.69 -7.87
N GLN A 90 8.32 8.19 -7.95
CA GLN A 90 7.96 7.15 -8.91
C GLN A 90 8.07 7.65 -10.36
N PHE A 91 7.54 8.85 -10.64
CA PHE A 91 7.64 9.48 -11.94
C PHE A 91 9.10 9.67 -12.39
N ASP A 92 9.96 10.18 -11.50
CA ASP A 92 11.37 10.41 -11.81
C ASP A 92 12.11 9.10 -12.09
N ARG A 93 11.84 8.04 -11.31
CA ARG A 93 12.39 6.69 -11.56
C ARG A 93 11.95 6.13 -12.90
N ASP A 94 10.67 6.24 -13.22
CA ASP A 94 10.12 5.73 -14.48
C ASP A 94 10.64 6.51 -15.69
N LEU A 95 10.74 7.82 -15.57
CA LEU A 95 11.32 8.67 -16.58
C LEU A 95 12.80 8.34 -16.81
N ALA A 96 13.58 8.15 -15.74
CA ALA A 96 14.99 7.76 -15.84
C ALA A 96 15.15 6.38 -16.49
N ARG A 97 14.31 5.41 -16.11
CA ARG A 97 14.27 4.07 -16.71
C ARG A 97 13.95 4.14 -18.21
N LEU A 98 12.92 4.91 -18.58
CA LEU A 98 12.52 5.10 -19.98
C LEU A 98 13.65 5.77 -20.80
N LYS A 99 14.22 6.87 -20.29
CA LYS A 99 15.38 7.53 -20.91
C LYS A 99 16.53 6.54 -21.13
N GLY A 100 16.82 5.69 -20.15
CA GLY A 100 17.84 4.63 -20.25
C GLY A 100 17.53 3.58 -21.32
N GLN A 101 16.28 3.13 -21.43
CA GLN A 101 15.84 2.15 -22.45
C GLN A 101 15.98 2.69 -23.87
N PHE A 102 15.78 4.00 -24.07
CA PHE A 102 15.88 4.65 -25.38
C PHE A 102 17.24 5.36 -25.62
N GLY A 103 18.17 5.33 -24.67
CA GLY A 103 19.46 6.01 -24.77
C GLY A 103 19.39 7.54 -24.80
N VAL A 104 18.29 8.12 -24.31
CA VAL A 104 18.04 9.57 -24.27
C VAL A 104 18.46 10.12 -22.91
N PHE A 105 19.76 10.06 -22.63
CA PHE A 105 20.31 10.84 -21.52
C PHE A 105 20.38 12.30 -21.97
N GLU A 106 19.96 13.24 -21.12
CA GLU A 106 20.16 14.65 -21.41
C GLU A 106 21.65 14.87 -21.66
N LYS A 107 22.00 15.27 -22.88
CA LYS A 107 23.32 15.78 -23.16
C LYS A 107 23.45 17.07 -22.37
N SER A 108 24.11 16.98 -21.22
CA SER A 108 24.64 18.12 -20.48
C SER A 108 25.55 18.96 -21.37
#